data_AF-E3HYB7-F1
#
_entry.id   AF-E3HYB7-F1
#
_cell.length_a   1.000
_cell.length_b   1.000
_cell.length_c   1.000
_cell.angle_alpha   90.00
_cell.angle_beta   90.00
_cell.angle_gamma   90.00
#
_symmetry.space_group_name_H-M   'P 1'
#
loop_
_entity.id
_entity.type
_entity.pdbx_description
1 polymer ?
#
loop_
_entity_poly.entity_id
_entity_poly.type
_entity_poly.pdbx_seq_one_letter_code
_entity_poly.pdbx_strand_id
1 'polypeptide(L)' 'MTIRYSHAYSVGFEVSSSQSDGEDVTGNQLRMAIINRLSKLTDSELAEACGAPFDTHEVE' A
#
# COMPACT_ATOMS: atom_id res chain seq x y z
N MET A 1 13.78 -9.73 28.39
CA MET A 1 13.18 -10.17 27.11
C MET A 1 12.82 -8.92 26.34
N THR A 2 13.20 -8.82 25.07
CA THR A 2 12.86 -7.65 24.24
C THR A 2 11.56 -7.95 23.53
N ILE A 3 10.51 -7.20 23.86
CA ILE A 3 9.20 -7.31 23.19
C ILE A 3 9.35 -6.76 21.77
N ARG A 4 8.79 -7.46 20.78
CA ARG A 4 8.77 -7.05 19.37
C ARG A 4 7.33 -6.85 18.91
N TYR A 5 7.12 -5.97 17.94
CA TYR A 5 5.80 -5.71 17.36
C TYR A 5 5.83 -5.86 15.84
N SER A 6 4.74 -6.38 15.28
CA SER A 6 4.42 -6.36 13.86
C SER A 6 3.34 -5.31 13.62
N HIS A 7 3.51 -4.51 12.57
CA HIS A 7 2.62 -3.40 12.24
C HIS A 7 2.09 -3.58 10.81
N ALA A 8 0.78 -3.49 10.64
CA ALA A 8 0.15 -3.49 9.32
C ALA A 8 -0.16 -2.06 8.89
N TYR A 9 0.27 -1.71 7.67
CA TYR A 9 0.04 -0.40 7.07
C TYR A 9 -0.75 -0.56 5.77
N SER A 10 -1.51 0.48 5.42
CA SER A 10 -2.13 0.62 4.12
C SER A 10 -1.35 1.65 3.30
N VAL A 11 -1.45 1.57 1.97
CA VAL A 11 -0.95 2.61 1.07
C VAL A 11 -1.96 2.82 -0.04
N GLY A 12 -2.41 4.06 -0.21
CA GLY A 12 -3.32 4.42 -1.28
C GLY A 12 -2.61 4.42 -2.64
N PHE A 13 -3.23 3.81 -3.65
CA PHE A 13 -2.81 3.86 -5.04
C PHE A 13 -4.03 3.87 -5.96
N GLU A 14 -3.84 4.31 -7.20
CA GLU A 14 -4.91 4.49 -8.17
C GLU A 14 -4.70 3.58 -9.39
N VAL A 15 -5.80 3.01 -9.89
CA VAL A 15 -5.86 2.30 -11.15
C VAL A 15 -7.01 2.88 -11.96
N SER A 16 -6.73 3.26 -13.21
CA SER A 16 -7.77 3.64 -14.15
C SER A 16 -8.28 2.41 -14.89
N SER A 17 -9.59 2.17 -14.79
CA SER A 17 -10.32 1.23 -15.64
C SER A 17 -10.38 1.74 -17.08
N SER A 18 -10.47 0.82 -18.05
CA SER A 18 -10.74 1.16 -19.45
C SER A 18 -12.22 0.98 -19.84
N GLN A 19 -13.03 0.39 -18.95
CA GLN A 19 -14.45 0.15 -19.17
C GLN A 19 -15.29 1.10 -18.31
N SER A 20 -16.50 1.43 -18.77
CA SER A 20 -17.38 2.37 -18.06
C SER A 20 -17.93 1.82 -16.74
N ASP A 21 -17.92 0.50 -16.56
CA ASP A 21 -18.40 -0.19 -15.36
C ASP A 21 -17.30 -0.45 -14.33
N GLY A 22 -16.03 -0.30 -14.69
CA GLY A 22 -14.91 -0.50 -13.77
C GLY A 22 -14.50 -1.96 -13.53
N GLU A 23 -15.12 -2.93 -14.19
CA GLU A 23 -14.94 -4.37 -13.87
C GLU A 23 -13.71 -5.02 -14.55
N ASP A 24 -12.94 -4.27 -15.32
CA ASP A 24 -11.78 -4.76 -16.08
C ASP A 24 -10.45 -4.73 -15.30
N VAL A 25 -10.45 -4.28 -14.04
CA VAL A 25 -9.23 -4.16 -13.24
C VAL A 25 -8.70 -5.55 -12.87
N THR A 26 -7.55 -5.88 -13.46
CA THR A 26 -6.84 -7.14 -13.21
C THR A 26 -5.81 -7.02 -12.08
N GLY A 27 -5.43 -8.16 -11.51
CA GLY A 27 -4.33 -8.22 -10.52
C GLY A 27 -2.99 -7.70 -11.07
N ASN A 28 -2.74 -7.82 -12.38
CA ASN A 28 -1.56 -7.23 -13.01
C ASN A 28 -1.61 -5.69 -12.99
N GLN A 29 -2.75 -5.08 -13.27
CA GLN A 29 -2.91 -3.62 -13.19
C GLN A 29 -2.73 -3.12 -11.76
N LEU A 30 -3.31 -3.80 -10.77
CA LEU A 30 -3.10 -3.48 -9.35
C LEU A 30 -1.61 -3.51 -8.98
N ARG A 31 -0.91 -4.60 -9.35
CA ARG A 31 0.53 -4.74 -9.09
C ARG A 31 1.34 -3.61 -9.74
N MET A 32 1.07 -3.31 -11.00
CA MET A 32 1.79 -2.25 -11.72
C MET A 32 1.52 -0.87 -11.16
N ALA A 33 0.29 -0.58 -10.72
CA ALA A 33 -0.03 0.69 -10.08
C ALA A 33 0.65 0.87 -8.73
N ILE A 34 0.71 -0.18 -7.91
CA ILE A 34 1.47 -0.18 -6.65
C ILE A 34 2.95 0.14 -6.94
N ILE A 35 3.58 -0.60 -7.86
CA ILE A 35 4.99 -0.39 -8.21
C ILE A 35 5.24 1.03 -8.71
N ASN A 36 4.37 1.55 -9.59
CA ASN A 36 4.47 2.90 -10.14
C ASN A 36 4.24 4.00 -9.09
N ARG A 37 3.40 3.75 -8.07
CA ARG A 37 3.24 4.68 -6.94
C ARG A 37 4.50 4.73 -6.10
N LEU A 38 5.04 3.55 -5.74
CA LEU A 38 6.23 3.43 -4.91
C LEU A 38 7.48 4.00 -5.58
N SER A 39 7.62 3.85 -6.90
CA SER A 39 8.79 4.37 -7.62
C SER A 39 8.88 5.90 -7.69
N LYS A 40 7.81 6.61 -7.34
CA LYS A 40 7.71 8.08 -7.37
C LYS A 40 7.80 8.73 -6.00
N LEU A 41 7.89 7.92 -4.95
CA LEU A 41 7.93 8.39 -3.57
C LEU A 41 9.35 8.40 -3.05
N THR A 42 9.72 9.47 -2.36
CA THR A 42 10.82 9.43 -1.40
C THR A 42 10.40 8.65 -0.15
N ASP A 43 11.37 8.22 0.65
CA ASP A 43 11.08 7.51 1.91
C ASP A 43 10.21 8.34 2.88
N SER A 44 10.40 9.67 2.91
CA SER A 44 9.60 10.57 3.75
C SER A 44 8.15 10.63 3.28
N GLU A 45 7.93 10.77 1.97
CA GLU A 45 6.57 10.81 1.41
C GLU A 45 5.89 9.44 1.51
N LEU A 46 6.64 8.34 1.44
CA LEU A 46 6.11 7.00 1.67
C LEU A 46 5.63 6.83 3.13
N ALA A 47 6.42 7.29 4.10
CA ALA A 47 6.02 7.25 5.50
C ALA A 47 4.74 8.07 5.74
N GLU A 48 4.64 9.27 5.15
CA GLU A 48 3.44 10.09 5.20
C GLU A 48 2.24 9.40 4.52
N ALA A 49 2.43 8.82 3.34
CA ALA A 49 1.38 8.13 2.59
C ALA A 49 0.84 6.88 3.31
N CYS A 50 1.70 6.19 4.06
CA CYS A 50 1.29 5.06 4.90
C CYS A 50 0.60 5.50 6.19
N GLY A 51 0.97 6.67 6.73
CA GLY A 51 0.42 7.18 7.98
C GLY A 51 0.67 6.28 9.18
N ALA A 52 -0.28 6.24 10.13
CA ALA A 52 -0.23 5.32 11.26
C ALA A 52 -0.65 3.90 10.83
N PRO A 53 -0.09 2.85 11.46
CA PRO A 53 -0.52 1.48 11.18
C PRO A 53 -2.00 1.31 11.54
N PHE A 54 -2.73 0.54 10.74
CA PHE A 54 -4.13 0.22 11.02
C PHE A 54 -4.26 -0.98 11.96
N ASP A 55 -3.19 -1.76 12.13
CA ASP A 55 -3.11 -2.85 13.10
C ASP A 55 -1.70 -3.00 13.67
N THR A 56 -1.61 -3.45 14.91
CA THR A 56 -0.35 -3.68 15.63
C THR A 56 -0.51 -4.79 16.65
N HIS A 57 0.37 -5.79 16.62
CA HIS A 57 0.39 -6.88 17.59
C HIS A 57 1.81 -7.26 17.99
N GLU A 58 1.95 -7.77 19.21
CA GLU A 58 3.22 -8.32 19.71
C GLU A 58 3.57 -9.61 18.96
N VAL A 59 4.85 -9.81 18.68
CA VAL A 59 5.38 -11.04 18.08
C VAL A 59 6.38 -11.70 19.01
N GLU A 60 6.21 -13.02 19.20
CA GLU A 60 7.12 -13.87 19.98
C GLU A 60 8.54 -13.94 19.38
#